data_AF-X0VV94-F1
#
_entry.id   AF-X0VV94-F1
#
_cell.length_a   1.000
_cell.length_b   1.000
_cell.length_c   1.000
_cell.angle_alpha   90.00
_cell.angle_beta   90.00
_cell.angle_gamma   90.00
#
_symmetry.space_group_name_H-M   'P 1'
#
loop_
_entity.id
_entity.type
_entity.pdbx_description
1 polymer ?
#
loop_
_entity_poly.entity_id
_entity_poly.type
_entity_poly.pdbx_seq_one_letter_code
_entity_poly.pdbx_strand_id
1 'polypeptide(L)'
;GQKKKKNKLNLYDRKSIESIDLEIFPDGGISLKLGDIPDSELPNISICTPTADRRWIFPLAIRNFYNFIYPKNKVEWIILDDGENKIEEIIPRDPRVKYIYNPKKLDISSKRNKLVDLSKNDIIVFMDDDDYYAPESLLARVKALVKYSKNGVGCVGCIDVATFDIRVNKCSICSNGESYLTESSLAFTKEFHKQRSFRSGEKASEYRYFMEYRQNQMRSLPFQFVTIALSHDKNTTGELRAMTSGVNEAENMK
;
A
#
# COMPACT_ATOMS: atom_id res chain seq x y z
N GLY A 1 47.44 31.07 9.22
CA GLY A 1 46.34 31.28 8.24
C GLY A 1 45.40 30.09 8.26
N GLN A 2 44.10 30.37 8.39
CA GLN A 2 42.92 29.52 8.10
C GLN A 2 42.79 28.16 8.84
N LYS A 3 42.10 28.20 9.99
CA LYS A 3 41.39 27.03 10.54
C LYS A 3 40.22 26.68 9.61
N LYS A 4 40.30 25.55 8.91
CA LYS A 4 39.17 24.95 8.18
C LYS A 4 38.02 24.70 9.16
N LYS A 5 36.94 25.47 9.08
CA LYS A 5 35.67 25.14 9.74
C LYS A 5 35.17 23.84 9.12
N LYS A 6 35.19 22.74 9.89
CA LYS A 6 34.46 21.52 9.54
C LYS A 6 32.97 21.88 9.53
N ASN A 7 32.39 22.03 8.34
CA ASN A 7 30.94 22.05 8.19
C ASN A 7 30.42 20.72 8.75
N LYS A 8 29.75 20.75 9.91
CA LYS A 8 28.93 19.62 10.35
C LYS A 8 27.85 19.46 9.29
N LEU A 9 27.93 18.41 8.49
CA LEU A 9 26.80 17.92 7.74
C LEU A 9 25.71 17.61 8.77
N ASN A 10 24.62 18.38 8.78
CA ASN A 10 23.40 17.97 9.46
C ASN A 10 22.88 16.76 8.67
N LEU A 11 23.28 15.55 9.06
CA LEU A 11 22.60 14.34 8.61
C LEU A 11 21.16 14.44 9.12
N TYR A 12 20.21 14.38 8.19
CA TYR A 12 18.82 14.22 8.56
C TYR A 12 18.64 12.91 9.30
N ASP A 13 18.19 12.98 10.54
CA ASP A 13 17.82 11.81 11.32
C ASP A 13 16.42 11.37 10.87
N ARG A 14 16.33 10.19 10.26
CA ARG A 14 15.08 9.68 9.71
C ARG A 14 14.17 9.29 10.86
N LYS A 15 13.08 10.03 11.03
CA LYS A 15 12.06 9.72 12.05
C LYS A 15 11.35 8.41 11.73
N SER A 16 10.89 7.70 12.75
CA SER A 16 9.92 6.61 12.60
C SER A 16 8.52 7.18 12.32
N ILE A 17 7.70 6.41 11.63
CA ILE A 17 6.28 6.73 11.41
C ILE A 17 5.50 6.29 12.65
N GLU A 18 4.76 7.22 13.24
CA GLU A 18 3.89 6.92 14.38
C GLU A 18 2.73 5.99 13.97
N SER A 19 2.39 5.05 14.84
CA SER A 19 1.21 4.20 14.68
C SER A 19 -0.07 4.97 15.00
N ILE A 20 -1.19 4.52 14.44
CA ILE A 20 -2.51 4.94 14.92
C ILE A 20 -2.79 4.41 16.33
N ASP A 21 -3.72 5.07 17.02
CA ASP A 21 -4.20 4.66 18.33
C ASP A 21 -4.93 3.31 18.22
N LEU A 22 -4.57 2.37 19.10
CA LEU A 22 -5.17 1.05 19.18
C LEU A 22 -5.37 0.63 20.64
N GLU A 23 -6.29 -0.28 20.86
CA GLU A 23 -6.48 -1.00 22.12
C GLU A 23 -6.19 -2.47 21.89
N ILE A 24 -5.40 -3.06 22.79
CA ILE A 24 -5.11 -4.49 22.82
C ILE A 24 -5.86 -5.07 24.01
N PHE A 25 -6.74 -6.02 23.75
CA PHE A 25 -7.51 -6.72 24.76
C PHE A 25 -6.65 -7.82 25.43
N PRO A 26 -7.02 -8.29 26.64
CA PRO A 26 -6.25 -9.31 27.36
C PRO A 26 -6.05 -10.63 26.61
N ASP A 27 -6.94 -10.96 25.66
CA ASP A 27 -6.87 -12.15 24.81
C ASP A 27 -6.02 -11.95 23.54
N GLY A 28 -5.40 -10.78 23.38
CA GLY A 28 -4.63 -10.41 22.20
C GLY A 28 -5.47 -9.84 21.05
N GLY A 29 -6.78 -9.70 21.21
CA GLY A 29 -7.63 -8.98 20.26
C GLY A 29 -7.19 -7.53 20.11
N ILE A 30 -7.33 -6.96 18.90
CA ILE A 30 -6.95 -5.58 18.61
C ILE A 30 -8.18 -4.82 18.14
N SER A 31 -8.36 -3.60 18.66
CA SER A 31 -9.36 -2.63 18.19
C SER A 31 -8.69 -1.33 17.78
N LEU A 32 -9.03 -0.82 16.59
CA LEU A 32 -8.54 0.46 16.11
C LEU A 32 -9.38 1.60 16.71
N LYS A 33 -8.75 2.55 17.40
CA LYS A 33 -9.44 3.69 18.02
C LYS A 33 -9.72 4.80 17.00
N LEU A 34 -10.42 4.47 15.92
CA LEU A 34 -10.66 5.38 14.79
C LEU A 34 -11.97 6.19 14.91
N GLY A 35 -12.82 5.83 15.86
CA GLY A 35 -14.15 6.41 16.04
C GLY A 35 -15.19 5.87 15.06
N ASP A 36 -16.44 6.16 15.37
CA ASP A 36 -17.57 5.82 14.51
C ASP A 36 -17.87 6.99 13.58
N ILE A 37 -17.67 6.74 12.29
CA ILE A 37 -18.00 7.67 11.21
C ILE A 37 -19.17 7.03 10.46
N PRO A 38 -20.37 7.65 10.46
CA PRO A 38 -21.50 7.14 9.70
C PRO A 38 -21.18 7.02 8.21
N ASP A 39 -21.83 6.06 7.54
CA ASP A 39 -21.67 5.84 6.10
C ASP A 39 -21.93 7.09 5.26
N SER A 40 -22.84 7.98 5.71
CA SER A 40 -23.15 9.26 5.07
C SER A 40 -21.99 10.24 5.11
N GLU A 41 -21.12 10.17 6.12
CA GLU A 41 -19.99 11.07 6.34
C GLU A 41 -18.67 10.52 5.77
N LEU A 42 -18.62 9.23 5.44
CA LEU A 42 -17.45 8.66 4.77
C LEU A 42 -17.19 9.35 3.41
N PRO A 43 -15.95 9.66 3.05
CA PRO A 43 -15.63 10.32 1.79
C PRO A 43 -15.85 9.39 0.57
N ASN A 44 -15.86 9.96 -0.64
CA ASN A 44 -15.72 9.13 -1.84
C ASN A 44 -14.25 8.73 -2.02
N ILE A 45 -14.00 7.52 -2.52
CA ILE A 45 -12.65 6.97 -2.68
C ILE A 45 -12.43 6.37 -4.06
N SER A 46 -11.19 6.43 -4.54
CA SER A 46 -10.76 5.76 -5.76
C SER A 46 -9.73 4.69 -5.43
N ILE A 47 -10.11 3.43 -5.59
CA ILE A 47 -9.22 2.28 -5.52
C ILE A 47 -8.43 2.24 -6.83
N CYS A 48 -7.11 2.18 -6.72
CA CYS A 48 -6.20 2.18 -7.86
C CYS A 48 -5.42 0.86 -7.90
N THR A 49 -5.62 0.08 -8.97
CA THR A 49 -5.00 -1.24 -9.14
C THR A 49 -4.14 -1.26 -10.40
N PRO A 50 -2.81 -1.28 -10.26
CA PRO A 50 -1.91 -1.58 -11.36
C PRO A 50 -1.99 -3.09 -11.69
N THR A 51 -2.02 -3.45 -12.96
CA THR A 51 -1.98 -4.87 -13.37
C THR A 51 -1.17 -5.06 -14.65
N ALA A 52 -0.60 -6.26 -14.82
CA ALA A 52 0.00 -6.69 -16.08
C ALA A 52 0.20 -8.21 -16.12
N ASP A 53 -0.34 -8.88 -17.14
CA ASP A 53 -0.16 -10.33 -17.37
C ASP A 53 -0.60 -11.22 -16.19
N ARG A 54 -1.58 -10.73 -15.42
CA ARG A 54 -2.04 -11.28 -14.14
C ARG A 54 -3.40 -11.97 -14.21
N ARG A 55 -3.89 -12.29 -15.43
CA ARG A 55 -5.21 -12.90 -15.67
C ARG A 55 -5.54 -14.09 -14.75
N TRP A 56 -4.54 -14.91 -14.43
CA TRP A 56 -4.71 -16.13 -13.62
C TRP A 56 -5.03 -15.85 -12.14
N ILE A 57 -4.56 -14.74 -11.56
CA ILE A 57 -4.76 -14.39 -10.15
C ILE A 57 -5.70 -13.20 -9.95
N PHE A 58 -5.95 -12.40 -11.00
CA PHE A 58 -6.83 -11.25 -10.94
C PHE A 58 -8.25 -11.51 -10.36
N PRO A 59 -8.85 -12.72 -10.45
CA PRO A 59 -10.07 -13.03 -9.69
C PRO A 59 -9.99 -12.75 -8.18
N LEU A 60 -8.79 -12.77 -7.58
CA LEU A 60 -8.56 -12.36 -6.20
C LEU A 60 -8.83 -10.85 -5.99
N ALA A 61 -8.35 -9.99 -6.88
CA ALA A 61 -8.63 -8.55 -6.83
C ALA A 61 -10.13 -8.26 -6.95
N ILE A 62 -10.83 -8.99 -7.83
CA ILE A 62 -12.29 -8.92 -7.98
C ILE A 62 -12.98 -9.36 -6.67
N ARG A 63 -12.54 -10.48 -6.09
CA ARG A 63 -13.03 -10.95 -4.79
C ARG A 63 -12.84 -9.88 -3.71
N ASN A 64 -11.66 -9.28 -3.60
CA ASN A 64 -11.39 -8.24 -2.61
C ASN A 64 -12.35 -7.06 -2.79
N PHE A 65 -12.49 -6.55 -4.03
CA PHE A 65 -13.38 -5.45 -4.36
C PHE A 65 -14.84 -5.67 -3.88
N TYR A 66 -15.39 -6.86 -4.11
CA TYR A 66 -16.76 -7.16 -3.72
C TYR A 66 -16.96 -7.44 -2.23
N ASN A 67 -15.90 -7.77 -1.50
CA ASN A 67 -15.96 -8.03 -0.06
C ASN A 67 -15.63 -6.82 0.81
N PHE A 68 -15.21 -5.69 0.23
CA PHE A 68 -14.92 -4.51 1.03
C PHE A 68 -16.16 -3.96 1.74
N ILE A 69 -16.00 -3.67 3.03
CA ILE A 69 -16.97 -3.01 3.89
C ILE A 69 -16.80 -1.50 3.69
N TYR A 70 -17.55 -0.94 2.75
CA TYR A 70 -17.61 0.49 2.46
C TYR A 70 -18.91 0.84 1.72
N PRO A 71 -19.46 2.06 1.84
CA PRO A 71 -20.63 2.47 1.06
C PRO A 71 -20.41 2.30 -0.44
N LYS A 72 -21.13 1.36 -1.06
CA LYS A 72 -20.88 0.94 -2.45
C LYS A 72 -20.95 2.10 -3.44
N ASN A 73 -21.85 3.05 -3.23
CA ASN A 73 -22.03 4.25 -4.07
C ASN A 73 -20.89 5.29 -3.94
N LYS A 74 -19.98 5.12 -2.97
CA LYS A 74 -18.84 6.02 -2.73
C LYS A 74 -17.50 5.47 -3.22
N VAL A 75 -17.52 4.29 -3.85
CA VAL A 75 -16.32 3.63 -4.34
C VAL A 75 -16.24 3.71 -5.86
N GLU A 76 -15.08 4.11 -6.35
CA GLU A 76 -14.61 3.88 -7.71
C GLU A 76 -13.43 2.91 -7.67
N TRP A 77 -13.36 1.98 -8.62
CA TRP A 77 -12.22 1.11 -8.81
C TRP A 77 -11.65 1.28 -10.21
N ILE A 78 -10.40 1.73 -10.29
CA ILE A 78 -9.67 1.95 -11.55
C ILE A 78 -8.58 0.91 -11.67
N ILE A 79 -8.58 0.24 -12.82
CA ILE A 79 -7.64 -0.80 -13.17
C ILE A 79 -6.85 -0.32 -14.39
N LEU A 80 -5.53 -0.28 -14.26
CA LEU A 80 -4.63 0.09 -15.36
C LEU A 80 -3.79 -1.12 -15.77
N ASP A 81 -4.13 -1.69 -16.91
CA ASP A 81 -3.52 -2.88 -17.49
C ASP A 81 -2.57 -2.49 -18.61
N ASP A 82 -1.31 -2.91 -18.50
CA ASP A 82 -0.30 -2.77 -19.55
C ASP A 82 0.35 -4.12 -19.91
N GLY A 83 -0.34 -5.22 -19.61
CA GLY A 83 0.05 -6.56 -20.01
C GLY A 83 -0.21 -6.83 -21.48
N GLU A 84 0.49 -7.81 -22.03
CA GLU A 84 0.17 -8.38 -23.33
C GLU A 84 -1.05 -9.30 -23.21
N ASN A 85 -1.13 -10.07 -22.11
CA ASN A 85 -2.27 -10.90 -21.77
C ASN A 85 -3.31 -10.08 -20.98
N LYS A 86 -4.17 -9.39 -21.73
CA LYS A 86 -5.20 -8.50 -21.20
C LYS A 86 -6.23 -9.24 -20.34
N ILE A 87 -6.73 -8.54 -19.34
CA ILE A 87 -7.77 -9.05 -18.43
C ILE A 87 -9.18 -8.49 -18.71
N GLU A 88 -9.35 -7.66 -19.74
CA GLU A 88 -10.61 -6.96 -20.05
C GLU A 88 -11.85 -7.88 -19.99
N GLU A 89 -11.75 -9.09 -20.56
CA GLU A 89 -12.86 -10.05 -20.63
C GLU A 89 -13.33 -10.57 -19.27
N ILE A 90 -12.46 -10.56 -18.25
CA ILE A 90 -12.80 -11.02 -16.89
C ILE A 90 -13.18 -9.86 -15.97
N ILE A 91 -13.09 -8.60 -16.44
CA ILE A 91 -13.50 -7.44 -15.65
C ILE A 91 -15.03 -7.45 -15.50
N PRO A 92 -15.55 -7.29 -14.27
CA PRO A 92 -16.99 -7.27 -14.05
C PRO A 92 -17.63 -6.05 -14.70
N ARG A 93 -18.85 -6.23 -15.22
CA ARG A 93 -19.71 -5.14 -15.70
C ARG A 93 -20.36 -4.45 -14.50
N ASP A 94 -19.59 -3.62 -13.80
CA ASP A 94 -20.04 -2.85 -12.64
C ASP A 94 -19.75 -1.35 -12.90
N PRO A 95 -20.72 -0.44 -12.73
CA PRO A 95 -20.54 0.98 -13.04
C PRO A 95 -19.48 1.68 -12.18
N ARG A 96 -19.04 1.04 -11.09
CA ARG A 96 -17.96 1.53 -10.23
C ARG A 96 -16.57 1.17 -10.78
N VAL A 97 -16.49 0.24 -11.73
CA VAL A 97 -15.25 -0.34 -12.24
C VAL A 97 -14.88 0.29 -13.58
N LYS A 98 -13.67 0.82 -13.66
CA LYS A 98 -13.10 1.45 -14.85
C LYS A 98 -11.83 0.72 -15.24
N TYR A 99 -11.92 -0.12 -16.28
CA TYR A 99 -10.77 -0.75 -16.90
C TYR A 99 -10.15 0.14 -17.95
N ILE A 100 -8.83 0.27 -17.94
CA ILE A 100 -8.07 1.08 -18.87
C ILE A 100 -6.88 0.27 -19.36
N TYR A 101 -6.83 0.02 -20.66
CA TYR A 101 -5.68 -0.60 -21.30
C TYR A 101 -4.66 0.46 -21.73
N ASN A 102 -3.39 0.24 -21.38
CA ASN A 102 -2.26 1.06 -21.79
C ASN A 102 -1.34 0.24 -22.70
N PRO A 103 -1.27 0.53 -24.02
CA PRO A 103 -0.51 -0.29 -24.97
C PRO A 103 1.00 -0.38 -24.72
N LYS A 104 1.57 0.52 -23.92
CA LYS A 104 3.01 0.55 -23.61
C LYS A 104 3.23 0.09 -22.18
N LYS A 105 4.21 -0.80 -21.94
CA LYS A 105 4.59 -1.14 -20.57
C LYS A 105 5.07 0.13 -19.83
N LEU A 106 4.56 0.34 -18.63
CA LEU A 106 4.99 1.41 -17.72
C LEU A 106 5.78 0.81 -16.56
N ASP A 107 6.74 1.56 -16.04
CA ASP A 107 7.26 1.28 -14.70
C ASP A 107 6.16 1.46 -13.65
N ILE A 108 6.31 0.79 -12.52
CA ILE A 108 5.29 0.76 -11.47
C ILE A 108 4.94 2.17 -10.94
N SER A 109 5.93 3.06 -10.80
CA SER A 109 5.72 4.44 -10.36
C SER A 109 4.88 5.23 -11.35
N SER A 110 5.23 5.14 -12.64
CA SER A 110 4.47 5.78 -13.72
C SER A 110 3.04 5.25 -13.79
N LYS A 111 2.84 3.94 -13.56
CA LYS A 111 1.51 3.33 -13.52
C LYS A 111 0.69 3.83 -12.33
N ARG A 112 1.29 3.90 -11.13
CA ARG A 112 0.66 4.46 -9.92
C ARG A 112 0.29 5.94 -10.09
N ASN A 113 1.19 6.76 -10.63
CA ASN A 113 0.91 8.16 -10.94
C ASN A 113 -0.26 8.29 -11.92
N LYS A 114 -0.23 7.55 -13.03
CA LYS A 114 -1.31 7.57 -14.03
C LYS A 114 -2.66 7.14 -13.45
N LEU A 115 -2.68 6.14 -12.57
CA LEU A 115 -3.89 5.74 -11.84
C LEU A 115 -4.43 6.87 -10.95
N VAL A 116 -3.56 7.56 -10.21
CA VAL A 116 -3.94 8.73 -9.41
C VAL A 116 -4.53 9.84 -10.29
N ASP A 117 -3.90 10.13 -11.44
CA ASP A 117 -4.39 11.16 -12.36
C ASP A 117 -5.76 10.82 -12.98
N LEU A 118 -6.00 9.54 -13.27
CA LEU A 118 -7.25 9.04 -13.87
C LEU A 118 -8.40 8.90 -12.86
N SER A 119 -8.10 8.98 -11.56
CA SER A 119 -9.06 8.85 -10.48
C SER A 119 -9.95 10.08 -10.35
N LYS A 120 -11.23 9.88 -9.96
CA LYS A 120 -12.16 11.01 -9.80
C LYS A 120 -12.19 11.57 -8.38
N ASN A 121 -11.90 10.75 -7.37
CA ASN A 121 -12.06 11.14 -5.96
C ASN A 121 -10.75 11.65 -5.35
N ASP A 122 -10.83 12.38 -4.24
CA ASP A 122 -9.66 12.98 -3.59
C ASP A 122 -8.89 12.04 -2.68
N ILE A 123 -9.51 10.93 -2.25
CA ILE A 123 -8.84 9.89 -1.47
C ILE A 123 -8.53 8.72 -2.38
N ILE A 124 -7.24 8.41 -2.44
CA ILE A 124 -6.68 7.30 -3.20
C ILE A 124 -6.41 6.15 -2.25
N VAL A 125 -6.75 4.95 -2.70
CA VAL A 125 -6.43 3.72 -1.99
C VAL A 125 -5.75 2.76 -2.96
N PHE A 126 -4.56 2.29 -2.65
CA PHE A 126 -3.89 1.28 -3.46
C PHE A 126 -4.37 -0.12 -3.12
N MET A 127 -4.49 -0.93 -4.17
CA MET A 127 -4.79 -2.35 -4.11
C MET A 127 -4.00 -3.06 -5.20
N ASP A 128 -3.01 -3.85 -4.82
CA ASP A 128 -2.29 -4.74 -5.74
C ASP A 128 -3.21 -5.90 -6.18
N ASP A 129 -2.96 -6.45 -7.37
CA ASP A 129 -3.88 -7.38 -8.03
C ASP A 129 -3.68 -8.86 -7.64
N ASP A 130 -2.61 -9.15 -6.91
CA ASP A 130 -2.17 -10.47 -6.47
C ASP A 130 -2.18 -10.68 -4.94
N ASP A 131 -2.58 -9.67 -4.16
CA ASP A 131 -2.59 -9.73 -2.69
C ASP A 131 -4.02 -9.90 -2.11
N TYR A 132 -4.10 -10.40 -0.88
CA TYR A 132 -5.37 -10.46 -0.12
C TYR A 132 -5.55 -9.17 0.67
N TYR A 133 -6.73 -8.54 0.55
CA TYR A 133 -7.09 -7.40 1.39
C TYR A 133 -8.25 -7.77 2.31
N ALA A 134 -8.13 -7.39 3.59
CA ALA A 134 -9.18 -7.63 4.57
C ALA A 134 -10.48 -6.88 4.19
N PRO A 135 -11.68 -7.43 4.49
CA PRO A 135 -12.96 -6.76 4.21
C PRO A 135 -13.01 -5.31 4.73
N GLU A 136 -12.48 -5.07 5.92
CA GLU A 136 -12.42 -3.77 6.59
C GLU A 136 -11.31 -2.84 6.09
N SER A 137 -10.48 -3.27 5.13
CA SER A 137 -9.28 -2.55 4.67
C SER A 137 -9.54 -1.14 4.18
N LEU A 138 -10.62 -0.91 3.44
CA LEU A 138 -10.99 0.45 3.01
C LEU A 138 -11.41 1.29 4.22
N LEU A 139 -12.25 0.74 5.09
CA LEU A 139 -12.76 1.44 6.26
C LEU A 139 -11.64 1.83 7.22
N ALA A 140 -10.74 0.90 7.55
CA ALA A 140 -9.61 1.13 8.45
C ALA A 140 -8.69 2.25 7.93
N ARG A 141 -8.27 2.16 6.67
CA ARG A 141 -7.37 3.15 6.06
C ARG A 141 -8.03 4.51 5.91
N VAL A 142 -9.29 4.57 5.48
CA VAL A 142 -9.99 5.84 5.26
C VAL A 142 -10.34 6.50 6.60
N LYS A 143 -10.85 5.76 7.59
CA LYS A 143 -11.12 6.33 8.91
C LYS A 143 -9.85 6.83 9.59
N ALA A 144 -8.72 6.13 9.44
CA ALA A 144 -7.43 6.61 9.92
C ALA A 144 -7.03 7.92 9.24
N LEU A 145 -7.10 7.99 7.91
CA LEU A 145 -6.78 9.21 7.17
C LEU A 145 -7.68 10.38 7.60
N VAL A 146 -8.98 10.15 7.76
CA VAL A 146 -9.93 11.19 8.21
C VAL A 146 -9.63 11.64 9.65
N LYS A 147 -9.46 10.71 10.59
CA LYS A 147 -9.19 11.03 12.01
C LYS A 147 -7.93 11.88 12.16
N TYR A 148 -6.83 11.47 11.53
CA TYR A 148 -5.53 12.11 11.70
C TYR A 148 -5.27 13.26 10.72
N SER A 149 -6.18 13.53 9.77
CA SER A 149 -6.09 14.70 8.87
C SER A 149 -5.92 16.02 9.64
N LYS A 150 -6.56 16.15 10.81
CA LYS A 150 -6.44 17.30 11.72
C LYS A 150 -5.01 17.51 12.25
N ASN A 151 -4.18 16.46 12.24
CA ASN A 151 -2.78 16.50 12.62
C ASN A 151 -1.83 16.68 11.42
N GLY A 152 -2.35 17.02 10.24
CA GLY A 152 -1.58 17.16 9.01
C GLY A 152 -1.21 15.84 8.36
N VAL A 153 -1.88 14.73 8.72
CA VAL A 153 -1.67 13.43 8.08
C VAL A 153 -2.36 13.39 6.73
N GLY A 154 -1.59 13.15 5.67
CA GLY A 154 -2.07 13.04 4.30
C GLY A 154 -1.91 11.64 3.70
N CYS A 155 -1.29 10.71 4.42
CA CYS A 155 -1.01 9.36 3.95
C CYS A 155 -0.99 8.36 5.12
N VAL A 156 -1.54 7.18 4.91
CA VAL A 156 -1.54 6.08 5.87
C VAL A 156 -1.26 4.75 5.18
N GLY A 157 -0.80 3.75 5.91
CA GLY A 157 -0.47 2.43 5.38
C GLY A 157 0.16 1.55 6.45
N CYS A 158 0.82 0.47 6.05
CA CYS A 158 1.48 -0.47 6.95
C CYS A 158 3.00 -0.34 6.85
N ILE A 159 3.69 -0.31 7.99
CA ILE A 159 5.15 -0.49 8.05
C ILE A 159 5.49 -1.94 7.78
N ASP A 160 4.85 -2.84 8.54
CA ASP A 160 5.00 -4.28 8.41
C ASP A 160 3.83 -4.86 7.62
N VAL A 161 4.10 -5.79 6.71
CA VAL A 161 3.08 -6.55 5.98
C VAL A 161 3.39 -8.03 6.09
N ALA A 162 2.40 -8.81 6.53
CA ALA A 162 2.50 -10.26 6.48
C ALA A 162 2.56 -10.72 5.02
N THR A 163 3.47 -11.63 4.74
CA THR A 163 3.60 -12.29 3.45
C THR A 163 3.31 -13.77 3.63
N PHE A 164 2.48 -14.35 2.77
CA PHE A 164 2.19 -15.77 2.74
C PHE A 164 2.65 -16.37 1.41
N ASP A 165 3.62 -17.27 1.47
CA ASP A 165 4.10 -17.99 0.30
C ASP A 165 3.24 -19.24 0.05
N ILE A 166 2.41 -19.16 -0.98
CA ILE A 166 1.44 -20.22 -1.31
C ILE A 166 2.11 -21.49 -1.83
N ARG A 167 3.40 -21.43 -2.21
CA ARG A 167 4.14 -22.55 -2.79
C ARG A 167 4.72 -23.46 -1.72
N VAL A 168 5.12 -22.85 -0.60
CA VAL A 168 5.77 -23.57 0.52
C VAL A 168 4.96 -23.51 1.82
N ASN A 169 3.78 -22.88 1.80
CA ASN A 169 2.87 -22.73 2.94
C ASN A 169 3.57 -22.10 4.17
N LYS A 170 4.30 -20.99 3.95
CA LYS A 170 5.03 -20.28 5.01
C LYS A 170 4.63 -18.81 5.09
N CYS A 171 4.60 -18.29 6.31
CA CYS A 171 4.42 -16.88 6.59
C CYS A 171 5.76 -16.20 6.91
N SER A 172 5.91 -14.96 6.48
CA SER A 172 6.98 -14.05 6.89
C SER A 172 6.43 -12.63 7.07
N ILE A 173 7.24 -11.72 7.61
CA ILE A 173 6.92 -10.29 7.67
C ILE A 173 7.92 -9.55 6.78
N CYS A 174 7.41 -8.63 5.97
CA CYS A 174 8.21 -7.73 5.15
C CYS A 174 7.97 -6.28 5.56
N SER A 175 9.00 -5.44 5.43
CA SER A 175 8.96 -4.04 5.82
C SER A 175 9.96 -3.22 5.00
N ASN A 176 9.63 -1.96 4.76
CA ASN A 176 10.56 -0.97 4.19
C ASN A 176 11.39 -0.25 5.29
N GLY A 177 11.30 -0.73 6.53
CA GLY A 177 11.83 -0.09 7.74
C GLY A 177 10.85 0.90 8.35
N GLU A 178 11.09 1.32 9.59
CA GLU A 178 10.13 2.10 10.40
C GLU A 178 9.82 3.50 9.85
N SER A 179 10.65 4.01 8.93
CA SER A 179 10.48 5.33 8.31
C SER A 179 9.62 5.32 7.04
N TYR A 180 9.18 4.14 6.58
CA TYR A 180 8.49 3.98 5.31
C TYR A 180 7.29 3.04 5.43
N LEU A 181 6.23 3.38 4.71
CA LEU A 181 5.08 2.51 4.53
C LEU A 181 5.29 1.62 3.29
N THR A 182 4.59 0.50 3.24
CA THR A 182 4.54 -0.40 2.08
C THR A 182 3.52 0.07 1.06
N GLU A 183 3.88 0.04 -0.22
CA GLU A 183 3.10 0.67 -1.30
C GLU A 183 1.73 0.03 -1.51
N SER A 184 1.64 -1.30 -1.39
CA SER A 184 0.39 -2.05 -1.55
C SER A 184 -0.65 -1.67 -0.49
N SER A 185 -0.21 -1.17 0.67
CA SER A 185 -1.09 -0.82 1.79
C SER A 185 -1.61 0.63 1.74
N LEU A 186 -1.08 1.49 0.87
CA LEU A 186 -1.26 2.93 1.00
C LEU A 186 -2.71 3.40 0.80
N ALA A 187 -3.11 4.37 1.61
CA ALA A 187 -4.19 5.29 1.31
C ALA A 187 -3.75 6.73 1.60
N PHE A 188 -4.03 7.66 0.69
CA PHE A 188 -3.55 9.03 0.80
C PHE A 188 -4.48 10.01 0.07
N THR A 189 -4.33 11.29 0.39
CA THR A 189 -5.04 12.35 -0.34
C THR A 189 -4.33 12.68 -1.64
N LYS A 190 -5.07 13.03 -2.69
CA LYS A 190 -4.50 13.57 -3.93
C LYS A 190 -3.62 14.78 -3.66
N GLU A 191 -3.95 15.60 -2.67
CA GLU A 191 -3.12 16.74 -2.29
C GLU A 191 -1.75 16.29 -1.77
N PHE A 192 -1.69 15.25 -0.95
CA PHE A 192 -0.42 14.65 -0.52
C PHE A 192 0.40 14.14 -1.72
N HIS A 193 -0.24 13.56 -2.74
CA HIS A 193 0.44 13.13 -3.96
C HIS A 193 0.87 14.30 -4.86
N LYS A 194 0.07 15.35 -5.00
CA LYS A 194 0.40 16.56 -5.79
C LYS A 194 1.62 17.30 -5.26
N GLN A 195 1.78 17.35 -3.94
CA GLN A 195 2.97 17.94 -3.31
C GLN A 195 4.25 17.20 -3.73
N ARG A 196 4.17 15.87 -3.88
CA ARG A 196 5.26 15.04 -4.38
C ARG A 196 4.75 13.67 -4.82
N SER A 197 4.80 13.42 -6.12
CA SER A 197 4.36 12.17 -6.76
C SER A 197 5.46 11.09 -6.68
N PHE A 198 5.14 9.87 -7.11
CA PHE A 198 6.14 8.81 -7.25
C PHE A 198 7.15 9.21 -8.35
N ARG A 199 8.43 8.89 -8.15
CA ARG A 199 9.49 9.22 -9.10
C ARG A 199 9.61 8.13 -10.16
N SER A 200 9.22 8.44 -11.38
CA SER A 200 9.36 7.52 -12.53
C SER A 200 10.82 7.19 -12.83
N GLY A 201 11.07 5.98 -13.31
CA GLY A 201 12.38 5.55 -13.78
C GLY A 201 13.31 4.95 -12.70
N GLU A 202 12.90 4.90 -11.43
CA GLU A 202 13.62 4.16 -10.38
C GLU A 202 13.00 2.76 -10.19
N LYS A 203 13.83 1.71 -10.26
CA LYS A 203 13.43 0.36 -9.89
C LYS A 203 13.59 0.17 -8.38
N ALA A 204 12.54 -0.30 -7.70
CA ALA A 204 12.55 -0.77 -6.30
C ALA A 204 12.78 0.28 -5.19
N SER A 205 12.70 1.59 -5.48
CA SER A 205 12.85 2.67 -4.47
C SER A 205 11.78 3.76 -4.56
N GLU A 206 10.69 3.53 -5.28
CA GLU A 206 9.66 4.55 -5.54
C GLU A 206 9.05 5.14 -4.27
N TYR A 207 8.85 4.30 -3.25
CA TYR A 207 8.37 4.71 -1.94
C TYR A 207 9.28 5.73 -1.26
N ARG A 208 10.61 5.64 -1.47
CA ARG A 208 11.57 6.51 -0.79
C ARG A 208 11.35 7.95 -1.19
N TYR A 209 11.34 8.23 -2.49
CA TYR A 209 11.10 9.58 -2.97
C TYR A 209 9.71 10.09 -2.55
N PHE A 210 8.69 9.22 -2.58
CA PHE A 210 7.33 9.60 -2.18
C PHE A 210 7.25 10.01 -0.69
N MET A 211 7.99 9.35 0.19
CA MET A 211 7.81 9.42 1.65
C MET A 211 8.94 10.11 2.45
N GLU A 212 10.15 10.22 1.92
CA GLU A 212 11.30 10.76 2.66
C GLU A 212 11.04 12.21 3.11
N TYR A 213 11.35 12.56 4.36
CA TYR A 213 11.04 13.86 4.97
C TYR A 213 9.56 14.16 5.23
N ARG A 214 8.66 13.17 5.08
CA ARG A 214 7.21 13.33 5.28
C ARG A 214 6.65 12.46 6.40
N GLN A 215 7.50 11.85 7.23
CA GLN A 215 7.09 10.92 8.29
C GLN A 215 6.05 11.51 9.25
N ASN A 216 6.14 12.80 9.59
CA ASN A 216 5.16 13.45 10.47
C ASN A 216 3.76 13.57 9.84
N GLN A 217 3.65 13.49 8.51
CA GLN A 217 2.40 13.54 7.74
C GLN A 217 1.86 12.13 7.43
N MET A 218 2.43 11.10 8.06
CA MET A 218 2.07 9.70 7.85
C MET A 218 1.67 9.03 9.16
N ARG A 219 0.82 8.01 9.07
CA ARG A 219 0.53 7.09 10.18
C ARG A 219 0.55 5.64 9.73
N SER A 220 1.03 4.75 10.58
CA SER A 220 1.03 3.31 10.32
C SER A 220 -0.21 2.62 10.92
N LEU A 221 -0.68 1.58 10.25
CA LEU A 221 -1.75 0.70 10.69
C LEU A 221 -1.24 -0.75 10.77
N PRO A 222 -1.80 -1.58 11.66
CA PRO A 222 -1.52 -3.01 11.67
C PRO A 222 -2.02 -3.70 10.39
N PHE A 223 -1.18 -4.55 9.78
CA PHE A 223 -1.50 -5.19 8.51
C PHE A 223 -2.72 -6.11 8.55
N GLN A 224 -3.09 -6.64 9.73
CA GLN A 224 -4.23 -7.54 9.87
C GLN A 224 -5.53 -6.91 9.36
N PHE A 225 -5.65 -5.59 9.49
CA PHE A 225 -6.81 -4.82 9.03
C PHE A 225 -6.68 -4.35 7.57
N VAL A 226 -5.57 -4.60 6.89
CA VAL A 226 -5.26 -3.99 5.59
C VAL A 226 -5.01 -5.04 4.52
N THR A 227 -3.90 -5.76 4.58
CA THR A 227 -3.44 -6.64 3.50
C THR A 227 -2.49 -7.73 3.99
N ILE A 228 -2.53 -8.87 3.30
CA ILE A 228 -1.55 -9.95 3.36
C ILE A 228 -1.01 -10.12 1.94
N ALA A 229 0.29 -9.94 1.79
CA ALA A 229 0.96 -10.11 0.51
C ALA A 229 1.06 -11.61 0.15
N LEU A 230 0.73 -11.98 -1.08
CA LEU A 230 0.86 -13.37 -1.52
C LEU A 230 2.13 -13.55 -2.36
N SER A 231 2.97 -14.49 -1.95
CA SER A 231 4.13 -14.90 -2.73
C SER A 231 3.81 -16.12 -3.59
N HIS A 232 4.13 -16.05 -4.88
CA HIS A 232 3.85 -17.01 -5.94
C HIS A 232 4.90 -16.89 -7.07
N ASP A 233 4.95 -17.86 -7.99
CA ASP A 233 6.04 -17.97 -8.98
C ASP A 233 6.14 -16.81 -9.98
N LYS A 234 5.13 -15.95 -10.05
CA LYS A 234 5.08 -14.83 -10.98
C LYS A 234 5.18 -13.45 -10.31
N ASN A 235 5.55 -13.29 -9.03
CA ASN A 235 5.55 -11.95 -8.41
C ASN A 235 6.54 -11.01 -9.10
N THR A 236 6.20 -9.73 -9.14
CA THR A 236 7.08 -8.68 -9.67
C THR A 236 8.37 -8.54 -8.85
N THR A 237 8.32 -8.88 -7.56
CA THR A 237 9.45 -8.86 -6.63
C THR A 237 10.38 -10.08 -6.76
N GLY A 238 10.05 -11.07 -7.58
CA GLY A 238 10.81 -12.32 -7.70
C GLY A 238 10.99 -13.01 -6.34
N GLU A 239 12.23 -13.41 -6.04
CA GLU A 239 12.60 -14.06 -4.78
C GLU A 239 12.82 -13.10 -3.59
N LEU A 240 12.65 -11.78 -3.74
CA LEU A 240 12.83 -10.84 -2.61
C LEU A 240 11.86 -11.11 -1.45
N ARG A 241 10.75 -11.80 -1.73
CA ARG A 241 9.79 -12.29 -0.74
C ARG A 241 9.96 -13.78 -0.39
N ALA A 242 10.84 -14.48 -1.11
CA ALA A 242 11.15 -15.87 -0.84
C ALA A 242 12.10 -15.92 0.37
N MET A 243 11.74 -16.69 1.38
CA MET A 243 12.67 -17.08 2.43
C MET A 243 13.74 -17.94 1.77
N THR A 244 14.95 -17.43 1.58
CA THR A 244 16.10 -18.29 1.27
C THR A 244 16.21 -19.30 2.42
N SER A 245 16.03 -20.58 2.11
CA SER A 245 16.35 -21.67 3.02
C SER A 245 17.84 -21.61 3.33
N GLY A 246 18.20 -20.93 4.40
CA GLY A 246 19.59 -20.62 4.73
C GLY A 246 19.71 -19.83 6.03
N VAL A 247 19.05 -20.28 7.09
CA VAL A 247 19.53 -20.01 8.45
C VAL A 247 20.23 -21.29 8.88
N ASN A 248 21.57 -21.25 8.86
CA ASN A 248 22.38 -22.21 9.60
C ASN A 248 21.92 -22.17 11.05
N GLU A 249 21.31 -23.26 11.50
CA GLU A 249 21.21 -23.58 12.91
C GLU A 249 22.64 -23.65 13.49
N ALA A 250 22.85 -22.88 14.55
CA ALA A 250 23.79 -23.13 15.63
C ALA A 250 25.18 -23.73 15.30
N GLU A 251 26.14 -22.88 14.95
CA GLU A 251 27.52 -23.04 15.44
C GLU A 251 28.10 -21.66 15.77
N ASN A 252 27.99 -21.26 17.03
CA ASN A 252 29.01 -20.51 17.77
C ASN A 252 28.54 -20.33 19.22
N MET A 253 28.54 -21.44 19.95
CA MET A 253 28.91 -21.43 21.37
C MET A 253 30.38 -21.84 21.43
N LYS A 254 31.27 -20.85 21.53
CA LYS A 254 32.53 -20.87 22.27
C LYS A 254 33.07 -19.45 22.37
#